data_AF-A0A3D4FRK1-F1
#
_entry.id   AF-A0A3D4FRK1-F1
#
_cell.length_a   1.000
_cell.length_b   1.000
_cell.length_c   1.000
_cell.angle_alpha   90.00
_cell.angle_beta   90.00
_cell.angle_gamma   90.00
#
_symmetry.space_group_name_H-M   'P 1'
#
loop_
_entity.id
_entity.type
_entity.pdbx_description
1 polymer ?
#
loop_
_entity_poly.entity_id
_entity_poly.type
_entity_poly.pdbx_seq_one_letter_code
_entity_poly.pdbx_strand_id
1 'polypeptide(L)' 'RLEVIERRGATTVGDVHPNVAQVAGALTPVPGGVGPLTIVMLLSNTVRAAEMRQDP' A
#
# COMPACT_ATOMS: atom_id res chain seq x y z
N ARG A 1 -2.95 11.51 -14.62
CA ARG A 1 -4.25 10.98 -14.12
C ARG A 1 -5.28 10.83 -15.24
N LEU A 2 -5.35 11.79 -16.17
CA LEU A 2 -6.23 11.74 -17.36
C LEU A 2 -6.06 10.45 -18.17
N GLU A 3 -4.83 10.09 -18.56
CA GLU A 3 -4.55 8.84 -19.29
C GLU A 3 -5.08 7.56 -18.59
N VAL A 4 -5.03 7.53 -17.25
CA VAL A 4 -5.52 6.39 -16.47
C VAL A 4 -7.05 6.32 -16.52
N ILE A 5 -7.72 7.47 -16.47
CA ILE A 5 -9.18 7.58 -16.56
C ILE A 5 -9.64 7.21 -17.97
N GLU A 6 -8.98 7.68 -19.02
CA GLU A 6 -9.30 7.31 -20.41
C GLU A 6 -9.22 5.80 -20.62
N ARG A 7 -8.20 5.14 -20.04
CA ARG A 7 -8.01 3.69 -20.19
C ARG A 7 -8.92 2.86 -19.28
N ARG A 8 -9.23 3.31 -18.06
CA ARG A 8 -9.88 2.48 -17.02
C ARG A 8 -11.26 2.99 -16.57
N GLY A 9 -11.72 4.13 -17.07
CA GLY A 9 -12.95 4.81 -16.64
C GLY A 9 -12.89 5.46 -15.25
N ALA A 10 -11.83 5.19 -14.47
CA ALA A 10 -11.66 5.73 -13.12
C ALA A 10 -10.18 5.75 -12.70
N THR A 11 -9.89 6.48 -11.62
CA THR A 11 -8.58 6.53 -10.99
C THR A 11 -8.70 6.21 -9.50
N THR A 12 -7.78 5.42 -8.97
CA THR A 12 -7.70 5.15 -7.54
C THR A 12 -7.24 6.40 -6.80
N VAL A 13 -7.94 6.75 -5.73
CA VAL A 13 -7.61 7.87 -4.82
C VAL A 13 -7.52 7.32 -3.40
N GLY A 14 -6.71 7.97 -2.55
CA GLY A 14 -6.67 7.67 -1.11
C GLY A 14 -7.64 8.56 -0.34
N ASP A 15 -7.83 8.26 0.93
CA ASP A 15 -8.79 8.97 1.79
C ASP A 15 -8.34 10.39 2.18
N VAL A 16 -7.05 10.68 2.02
CA VAL A 16 -6.43 11.95 2.44
C VAL A 16 -6.18 12.86 1.24
N HIS A 17 -6.52 14.14 1.40
CA HIS A 17 -6.28 15.14 0.37
C HIS A 17 -4.76 15.36 0.13
N PRO A 18 -4.29 15.44 -1.13
CA PRO A 18 -2.86 15.55 -1.44
C PRO A 18 -2.14 16.75 -0.79
N ASN A 19 -2.84 17.85 -0.52
CA ASN A 19 -2.27 19.04 0.13
C ASN A 19 -1.69 18.77 1.53
N VAL A 20 -2.03 17.63 2.16
CA VAL A 20 -1.41 17.22 3.44
C VAL A 20 0.13 17.12 3.34
N ALA A 21 0.67 16.93 2.13
CA ALA A 21 2.12 16.92 1.88
C ALA A 21 2.82 18.23 2.30
N GLN A 22 2.10 19.34 2.47
CA GLN A 22 2.65 20.61 2.93
C GLN A 22 2.90 20.67 4.44
N VAL A 23 2.26 19.78 5.21
CA VAL A 23 2.30 19.79 6.69
C VAL A 23 2.81 18.48 7.28
N ALA A 24 2.62 17.36 6.60
CA ALA A 24 3.05 16.06 7.09
C ALA A 24 4.56 15.84 6.90
N GLY A 25 5.24 15.28 7.91
CA GLY A 25 6.65 14.89 7.80
C GLY A 25 6.90 13.68 6.88
N ALA A 26 5.86 12.90 6.58
CA ALA A 26 5.90 11.81 5.61
C ALA A 26 4.49 11.56 5.04
N LEU A 27 4.41 11.08 3.79
CA LEU A 27 3.16 10.77 3.10
C LEU A 27 3.29 9.45 2.33
N THR A 28 2.34 8.53 2.54
CA THR A 28 2.24 7.31 1.72
C THR A 28 1.47 7.61 0.42
N PRO A 29 2.02 7.33 -0.77
CA PRO A 29 1.35 7.64 -2.02
C PRO A 29 0.16 6.70 -2.26
N VAL A 30 -0.89 7.21 -2.92
CA VAL A 30 -1.99 6.40 -3.45
C VAL A 30 -2.18 6.72 -4.94
N PRO A 31 -2.02 5.72 -5.84
CA PRO A 31 -1.62 4.33 -5.57
C PRO A 31 -0.14 4.18 -5.19
N GLY A 32 0.23 3.00 -4.65
CA GLY A 32 1.65 2.59 -4.49
C GLY A 32 2.21 2.59 -3.07
N GLY A 33 1.45 3.02 -2.06
CA GLY A 33 1.88 3.05 -0.67
C GLY A 33 1.57 1.76 0.10
N VAL A 34 0.48 1.77 0.87
CA VAL A 34 0.15 0.71 1.84
C VAL A 34 -0.20 -0.64 1.21
N GLY A 35 -0.79 -0.67 0.02
CA GLY A 35 -1.25 -1.91 -0.63
C GLY A 35 -0.15 -2.95 -0.83
N PRO A 36 0.98 -2.61 -1.47
CA PRO A 36 2.13 -3.51 -1.58
C PRO A 36 2.66 -4.03 -0.23
N LEU A 37 2.71 -3.18 0.79
CA LEU A 37 3.21 -3.58 2.11
C LEU A 37 2.30 -4.61 2.78
N THR A 38 0.98 -4.55 2.58
CA THR A 38 0.05 -5.59 3.06
C THR A 38 0.40 -6.98 2.52
N ILE A 39 0.75 -7.08 1.23
CA ILE A 39 1.14 -8.34 0.61
C ILE A 39 2.47 -8.83 1.23
N VAL A 40 3.45 -7.94 1.38
CA VAL A 40 4.74 -8.27 1.99
C VAL A 40 4.54 -8.78 3.42
N MET A 41 3.74 -8.08 4.23
CA MET A 41 3.50 -8.47 5.62
C MET A 41 2.74 -9.79 5.73
N LEU A 42 1.79 -10.06 4.84
CA LEU A 42 1.14 -11.37 4.77
C LEU A 42 2.17 -12.50 4.53
N LEU A 43 3.06 -12.32 3.56
CA LEU A 43 4.09 -13.32 3.25
C LEU A 43 5.09 -13.48 4.39
N SER A 44 5.55 -12.36 4.98
CA SER A 44 6.47 -12.38 6.12
C SER A 44 5.88 -13.10 7.32
N ASN A 45 4.61 -12.81 7.66
CA ASN A 45 3.91 -13.50 8.74
C ASN A 45 3.73 -14.99 8.45
N THR A 46 3.49 -15.35 7.18
CA THR A 46 3.35 -16.75 6.77
C THR A 46 4.65 -17.53 6.97
N VAL A 47 5.79 -16.95 6.57
CA VAL A 47 7.12 -17.54 6.78
C VAL A 47 7.41 -17.68 8.28
N ARG A 48 7.21 -16.62 9.06
CA ARG A 48 7.40 -16.65 10.52
C ARG A 48 6.56 -17.74 11.19
N ALA A 49 5.29 -17.91 10.79
CA ALA A 49 4.42 -18.94 11.32
C ALA A 49 4.81 -20.36 10.88
N ALA A 50 5.53 -20.52 9.78
CA ALA A 50 6.10 -21.80 9.39
C ALA A 50 7.34 -22.14 10.23
N GLU A 51 8.24 -21.17 10.43
CA GLU A 51 9.45 -21.32 11.27
C GLU A 51 9.07 -21.65 12.72
N MET A 52 8.11 -20.93 13.31
CA MET A 52 7.61 -21.19 14.67
C MET A 52 6.93 -22.55 14.84
N ARG A 53 6.51 -23.22 13.76
CA ARG A 53 5.95 -24.57 13.81
C ARG A 53 7.01 -25.66 13.63
N GLN A 54 8.16 -25.31 13.06
CA GLN A 54 9.27 -26.24 12.81
C GLN A 54 10.25 -26.29 13.99
N ASP A 55 10.37 -25.21 14.77
CA ASP A 55 11.18 -25.16 16.00
C ASP A 55 10.28 -25.51 17.22
N PRO A 56 10.50 -26.65 17.90
CA PRO A 56 9.69 -27.10 19.05
C PRO A 56 9.79 -26.20 20.29
#